data_AF-A0AAU8GWS9-F1
#
_entry.id   AF-A0AAU8GWS9-F1
#
_cell.length_a   1.000
_cell.length_b   1.000
_cell.length_c   1.000
_cell.angle_alpha   90.00
_cell.angle_beta   90.00
_cell.angle_gamma   90.00
#
_symmetry.space_group_name_H-M   'P 1'
#
loop_
_entity.id
_entity.type
_entity.pdbx_description
1 polymer ?
#
loop_
_entity_poly.entity_id
_entity_poly.type
_entity_poly.pdbx_seq_one_letter_code
_entity_poly.pdbx_strand_id
1 'polypeptide(L)'
;MSITQGILKFQLITEKSREVVTSFAGLPLAIETMKAMKIPKLIAKNLKIKKRETGKYSESDYIESLLSLFISGGECIDDIERLRSDEGLKELGLKFPSAESARFFLYGFHDEEIIKQKMGRIKKSAFGA
;
A
#
# COMPACT_ATOMS: atom_id res chain seq x y z
N MET A 1 20.64 -27.75 -10.51
CA MET A 1 21.76 -27.61 -9.55
C MET A 1 21.19 -28.01 -8.20
N SER A 2 21.74 -29.03 -7.56
CA SER A 2 21.35 -29.41 -6.19
C SER A 2 21.93 -28.41 -5.21
N ILE A 3 21.09 -27.87 -4.32
CA ILE A 3 21.55 -27.02 -3.22
C ILE A 3 22.26 -27.92 -2.20
N THR A 4 23.42 -27.50 -1.70
CA THR A 4 24.16 -28.23 -0.67
C THR A 4 23.35 -28.27 0.63
N GLN A 5 23.18 -29.47 1.19
CA GLN A 5 22.40 -29.70 2.41
C GLN A 5 23.10 -29.12 3.65
N GLY A 6 22.35 -28.37 4.46
CA GLY A 6 22.81 -27.85 5.76
C GLY A 6 22.48 -28.77 6.94
N ILE A 7 22.74 -28.31 8.17
CA ILE A 7 22.55 -29.09 9.42
C ILE A 7 21.09 -29.36 9.81
N LEU A 8 20.13 -28.71 9.15
CA LEU A 8 18.70 -28.82 9.46
C LEU A 8 18.11 -30.11 8.84
N LYS A 9 17.13 -30.73 9.51
CA LYS A 9 16.53 -32.02 9.11
C LYS A 9 15.47 -31.88 7.99
N PHE A 10 15.72 -31.04 6.99
CA PHE A 10 14.88 -30.91 5.78
C PHE A 10 15.77 -30.72 4.55
N GLN A 11 15.34 -31.19 3.39
CA GLN A 11 16.09 -31.03 2.13
C GLN A 11 15.55 -29.86 1.32
N LEU A 12 16.43 -28.94 0.89
CA LEU A 12 16.06 -27.89 -0.06
C LEU A 12 16.08 -28.45 -1.48
N ILE A 13 14.92 -28.45 -2.13
CA ILE A 13 14.77 -28.84 -3.52
C ILE A 13 14.60 -27.58 -4.34
N THR A 14 15.49 -27.37 -5.33
CA THR A 14 15.27 -26.32 -6.33
C THR A 14 14.28 -26.83 -7.36
N GLU A 15 13.01 -26.52 -7.16
CA GLU A 15 11.99 -26.78 -8.14
C GLU A 15 11.93 -25.60 -9.11
N LYS A 16 12.10 -25.86 -10.42
CA LYS A 16 11.90 -24.84 -11.48
C LYS A 16 10.42 -24.67 -11.82
N SER A 17 9.55 -24.87 -10.84
CA SER A 17 8.12 -24.61 -10.98
C SER A 17 7.94 -23.13 -11.35
N ARG A 18 7.07 -22.87 -12.34
CA ARG A 18 6.66 -21.51 -12.73
C ARG A 18 5.51 -20.99 -11.86
N GLU A 19 5.13 -21.71 -10.82
CA GLU A 19 4.02 -21.33 -9.97
C GLU A 19 4.41 -20.11 -9.14
N VAL A 20 3.55 -19.10 -9.20
CA VAL A 20 3.74 -17.85 -8.46
C VAL A 20 3.08 -18.01 -7.10
N VAL A 21 3.84 -17.78 -6.04
CA VAL A 21 3.36 -17.85 -4.66
C VAL A 21 3.56 -16.48 -4.01
N THR A 22 2.58 -16.03 -3.24
CA THR A 22 2.68 -14.81 -2.43
C THR A 22 2.56 -15.16 -0.95
N SER A 23 3.35 -14.48 -0.12
CA SER A 23 3.22 -14.55 1.35
C SER A 23 2.06 -13.69 1.88
N PHE A 24 1.43 -12.90 1.02
CA PHE A 24 0.40 -11.92 1.37
C PHE A 24 -1.02 -12.41 1.06
N ALA A 25 -1.31 -13.69 1.29
CA ALA A 25 -2.58 -14.33 0.94
C ALA A 25 -3.84 -13.68 1.55
N GLY A 26 -3.69 -12.89 2.62
CA GLY A 26 -4.79 -12.13 3.23
C GLY A 26 -5.14 -10.83 2.49
N LEU A 27 -4.22 -10.24 1.73
CA LEU A 27 -4.47 -8.97 1.01
C LEU A 27 -5.58 -9.08 -0.03
N PRO A 28 -5.67 -10.14 -0.85
CA PRO A 28 -6.76 -10.29 -1.82
C PRO A 28 -8.14 -10.20 -1.18
N LEU A 29 -8.35 -10.82 -0.02
CA LEU A 29 -9.62 -10.77 0.72
C LEU A 29 -9.99 -9.34 1.15
N ALA A 30 -9.01 -8.58 1.64
CA ALA A 30 -9.23 -7.19 2.04
C ALA A 30 -9.61 -6.31 0.83
N ILE A 31 -8.88 -6.45 -0.28
CA ILE A 31 -9.14 -5.69 -1.52
C ILE A 31 -10.48 -6.08 -2.14
N GLU A 32 -10.84 -7.37 -2.15
CA GLU A 32 -12.14 -7.84 -2.60
C GLU A 32 -13.28 -7.21 -1.77
N THR A 33 -13.11 -7.18 -0.45
CA THR A 33 -14.07 -6.55 0.47
C THR A 33 -14.24 -5.06 0.17
N MET A 34 -13.16 -4.32 -0.07
CA MET A 34 -13.25 -2.91 -0.47
C MET A 34 -14.00 -2.71 -1.79
N LYS A 35 -13.74 -3.56 -2.78
CA LYS A 35 -14.41 -3.53 -4.08
C LYS A 35 -15.91 -3.83 -3.93
N ALA A 36 -16.26 -4.84 -3.12
CA ALA A 36 -17.66 -5.19 -2.81
C ALA A 36 -18.41 -4.02 -2.15
N MET A 37 -17.74 -3.30 -1.24
CA MET A 37 -18.26 -2.08 -0.60
C MET A 37 -18.25 -0.84 -1.51
N LYS A 38 -17.81 -0.97 -2.77
CA LYS A 38 -17.71 0.12 -3.76
C LYS A 38 -16.82 1.29 -3.31
N ILE A 39 -15.87 1.03 -2.41
CA ILE A 39 -14.91 2.04 -1.93
C ILE A 39 -14.14 2.71 -3.09
N PRO A 40 -13.67 1.97 -4.13
CA PRO A 40 -13.00 2.61 -5.27
C PRO A 40 -13.83 3.68 -5.97
N LYS A 41 -15.15 3.44 -6.10
CA LYS A 41 -16.09 4.40 -6.72
C LYS A 41 -16.26 5.63 -5.84
N LEU A 42 -16.32 5.45 -4.51
CA LEU A 42 -16.41 6.57 -3.55
C LEU A 42 -15.13 7.41 -3.55
N ILE A 43 -13.96 6.78 -3.65
CA ILE A 43 -12.68 7.50 -3.77
C ILE A 43 -12.67 8.31 -5.06
N ALA A 44 -12.97 7.70 -6.21
CA ALA A 44 -12.98 8.40 -7.50
C ALA A 44 -13.96 9.59 -7.53
N LYS A 45 -15.08 9.50 -6.81
CA LYS A 45 -16.08 10.57 -6.71
C LYS A 45 -15.63 11.71 -5.79
N ASN A 46 -15.08 11.40 -4.62
CA ASN A 46 -14.88 12.39 -3.55
C ASN A 46 -13.42 12.87 -3.42
N LEU A 47 -12.46 12.12 -3.94
CA LEU A 47 -11.04 12.42 -3.81
C LEU A 47 -10.48 12.95 -5.13
N LYS A 48 -10.11 14.24 -5.14
CA LYS A 48 -9.53 14.94 -6.29
C LYS A 48 -8.23 15.63 -5.87
N ILE A 49 -7.28 14.81 -5.44
CA ILE A 49 -6.00 15.28 -4.87
C ILE A 49 -4.88 15.26 -5.90
N LYS A 50 -4.97 14.39 -6.91
CA LYS A 50 -3.97 14.37 -7.97
C LYS A 50 -4.04 15.66 -8.79
N LYS A 51 -2.92 16.38 -8.86
CA LYS A 51 -2.78 17.58 -9.71
C LYS A 51 -2.70 17.24 -11.21
N ARG A 52 -2.49 15.97 -11.57
CA ARG A 52 -2.33 15.50 -12.96
C ARG A 52 -3.16 14.24 -13.21
N GLU A 53 -4.06 14.31 -14.19
CA GLU A 53 -4.95 13.20 -14.55
C GLU A 53 -4.26 12.11 -15.39
N THR A 54 -3.17 12.43 -16.10
CA THR A 54 -2.49 11.54 -17.08
C THR A 54 -1.54 10.49 -16.48
N GLY A 55 -1.69 10.13 -15.21
CA GLY A 55 -0.83 9.15 -14.52
C GLY A 55 -1.33 7.70 -14.64
N LYS A 56 -0.40 6.72 -14.61
CA LYS A 56 -0.68 5.27 -14.65
C LYS A 56 -1.64 4.76 -13.55
N TYR A 57 -1.64 5.43 -12.39
CA TYR A 57 -2.39 5.03 -11.20
C TYR A 57 -3.47 6.06 -10.87
N SER A 58 -4.67 5.59 -10.57
CA SER A 58 -5.78 6.37 -10.02
C SER A 58 -5.61 6.63 -8.52
N GLU A 59 -6.39 7.56 -7.95
CA GLU A 59 -6.47 7.76 -6.50
C GLU A 59 -6.85 6.47 -5.76
N SER A 60 -7.72 5.63 -6.34
CA SER A 60 -8.07 4.34 -5.73
C SER A 60 -6.87 3.41 -5.69
N ASP A 61 -6.08 3.35 -6.76
CA ASP A 61 -4.88 2.50 -6.79
C ASP A 61 -3.88 2.93 -5.70
N TYR A 62 -3.71 4.24 -5.48
CA TYR A 62 -2.89 4.73 -4.38
C TYR A 62 -3.43 4.34 -3.01
N ILE A 63 -4.73 4.57 -2.75
CA ILE A 63 -5.34 4.25 -1.45
C ILE A 63 -5.33 2.73 -1.18
N GLU A 64 -5.65 1.90 -2.17
CA GLU A 64 -5.58 0.44 -2.06
C GLU A 64 -4.15 -0.03 -1.76
N SER A 65 -3.15 0.58 -2.40
CA SER A 65 -1.73 0.25 -2.17
C SER A 65 -1.27 0.62 -0.75
N LEU A 66 -1.71 1.77 -0.23
CA LEU A 66 -1.43 2.21 1.13
C LEU A 66 -2.16 1.36 2.17
N LEU A 67 -3.41 0.98 1.91
CA LEU A 67 -4.12 0.08 2.81
C LEU A 67 -3.47 -1.30 2.85
N SER A 68 -3.06 -1.81 1.68
CA SER A 68 -2.34 -3.08 1.58
C SER A 68 -1.04 -3.04 2.40
N LEU A 69 -0.30 -1.93 2.34
CA LEU A 69 0.86 -1.69 3.18
C LEU A 69 0.54 -1.88 4.66
N PHE A 70 -0.49 -1.18 5.18
CA PHE A 70 -0.88 -1.28 6.58
C PHE A 70 -1.37 -2.67 6.99
N ILE A 71 -2.20 -3.30 6.17
CA ILE A 71 -2.74 -4.65 6.46
C ILE A 71 -1.62 -5.69 6.47
N SER A 72 -0.62 -5.53 5.60
CA SER A 72 0.56 -6.40 5.56
C SER A 72 1.56 -6.16 6.72
N GLY A 73 1.32 -5.17 7.57
CA GLY A 73 2.22 -4.81 8.67
C GLY A 73 3.43 -3.97 8.25
N GLY A 74 3.34 -3.24 7.14
CA GLY A 74 4.38 -2.29 6.73
C GLY A 74 4.52 -1.13 7.72
N GLU A 75 5.76 -0.75 8.00
CA GLU A 75 6.09 0.28 9.01
C GLU A 75 6.47 1.61 8.36
N CYS A 76 6.92 1.57 7.11
CA CYS A 76 7.28 2.75 6.35
C CYS A 76 6.78 2.68 4.90
N ILE A 77 6.75 3.82 4.22
CA ILE A 77 6.28 3.89 2.84
C ILE A 77 7.17 3.12 1.86
N ASP A 78 8.45 2.90 2.19
CA ASP A 78 9.38 2.12 1.38
C ASP A 78 9.05 0.62 1.39
N ASP A 79 8.33 0.12 2.40
CA ASP A 79 7.88 -1.28 2.45
C ASP A 79 6.89 -1.61 1.32
N ILE A 80 6.30 -0.60 0.66
CA ILE A 80 5.45 -0.79 -0.52
C ILE A 80 6.21 -1.45 -1.68
N GLU A 81 7.54 -1.30 -1.73
CA GLU A 81 8.38 -1.93 -2.75
C GLU A 81 8.41 -3.45 -2.61
N ARG A 82 8.19 -3.99 -1.39
CA ARG A 82 8.04 -5.44 -1.17
C ARG A 82 6.76 -5.95 -1.81
N LEU A 83 5.65 -5.24 -1.62
CA LEU A 83 4.37 -5.56 -2.26
C LEU A 83 4.43 -5.38 -3.77
N ARG A 84 5.12 -4.34 -4.24
CA ARG A 84 5.33 -4.07 -5.67
C ARG A 84 6.19 -5.13 -6.36
N SER A 85 7.13 -5.73 -5.65
CA SER A 85 8.01 -6.78 -6.18
C SER A 85 7.38 -8.19 -6.10
N ASP A 86 6.26 -8.35 -5.41
CA ASP A 86 5.56 -9.63 -5.30
C ASP A 86 4.78 -9.93 -6.60
N GLU A 87 5.20 -10.97 -7.31
CA GLU A 87 4.55 -11.39 -8.56
C GLU A 87 3.15 -11.96 -8.32
N GLY A 88 2.90 -12.61 -7.19
CA GLY A 88 1.60 -13.21 -6.90
C GLY A 88 0.51 -12.17 -6.73
N LEU A 89 0.82 -11.06 -6.07
CA LEU A 89 -0.09 -9.93 -5.97
C LEU A 89 -0.36 -9.27 -7.34
N LYS A 90 0.64 -9.23 -8.25
CA LYS A 90 0.46 -8.71 -9.62
C LYS A 90 -0.47 -9.60 -10.44
N GLU A 91 -0.30 -10.92 -10.37
CA GLU A 91 -1.18 -11.89 -11.05
C GLU A 91 -2.62 -11.78 -10.54
N LEU A 92 -2.80 -11.43 -9.26
CA LEU A 92 -4.11 -11.13 -8.66
C LEU A 92 -4.66 -9.75 -9.03
N GLY A 93 -3.95 -8.99 -9.87
CA GLY A 93 -4.37 -7.71 -10.41
C GLY A 93 -4.22 -6.53 -9.44
N LEU A 94 -3.48 -6.69 -8.34
CA LEU A 94 -3.17 -5.58 -7.43
C LEU A 94 -2.11 -4.67 -8.06
N LYS A 95 -2.23 -3.37 -7.77
CA LYS A 95 -1.40 -2.33 -8.35
C LYS A 95 -0.68 -1.56 -7.25
N PHE A 96 0.65 -1.56 -7.32
CA PHE A 96 1.49 -0.84 -6.38
C PHE A 96 2.27 0.26 -7.11
N PRO A 97 2.03 1.54 -6.80
CA PRO A 97 2.91 2.65 -7.16
C PRO A 97 4.29 2.50 -6.52
N SER A 98 5.27 3.34 -6.90
CA SER A 98 6.58 3.33 -6.22
C SER A 98 6.45 4.02 -4.87
N ALA A 99 7.36 3.74 -3.95
CA ALA A 99 7.44 4.44 -2.67
C ALA A 99 7.50 5.96 -2.86
N GLU A 100 8.25 6.44 -3.86
CA GLU A 100 8.29 7.84 -4.25
C GLU A 100 6.94 8.37 -4.74
N SER A 101 6.27 7.64 -5.64
CA SER A 101 4.95 8.05 -6.16
C SER A 101 3.90 8.09 -5.04
N ALA A 102 3.94 7.10 -4.14
CA ALA A 102 3.05 7.03 -2.99
C ALA A 102 3.31 8.17 -1.98
N ARG A 103 4.58 8.51 -1.73
CA ARG A 103 4.96 9.71 -0.95
C ARG A 103 4.41 10.99 -1.56
N PHE A 104 4.61 11.20 -2.87
CA PHE A 104 4.07 12.39 -3.54
C PHE A 104 2.55 12.46 -3.51
N PHE A 105 1.87 11.31 -3.61
CA PHE A 105 0.41 11.26 -3.43
C PHE A 105 -0.01 11.71 -2.03
N LEU A 106 0.69 11.26 -0.98
CA LEU A 106 0.42 11.67 0.40
C LEU A 106 0.65 13.18 0.63
N TYR A 107 1.63 13.80 -0.02
CA TYR A 107 1.81 15.26 0.04
C TYR A 107 0.61 16.04 -0.50
N GLY A 108 -0.20 15.45 -1.37
CA GLY A 108 -1.43 16.09 -1.84
C GLY A 108 -2.49 16.27 -0.75
N PHE A 109 -2.40 15.56 0.38
CA PHE A 109 -3.27 15.74 1.55
C PHE A 109 -2.78 16.84 2.50
N HIS A 110 -1.60 17.40 2.24
CA HIS A 110 -1.05 18.46 3.07
C HIS A 110 -1.78 19.79 2.80
N ASP A 111 -2.43 20.32 3.84
CA ASP A 111 -3.06 21.63 3.85
C ASP A 111 -2.51 22.43 5.04
N GLU A 112 -1.65 23.41 4.76
CA GLU A 112 -0.99 24.22 5.77
C GLU A 112 -1.98 24.97 6.67
N GLU A 113 -3.12 25.40 6.12
CA GLU A 113 -4.11 26.17 6.86
C GLU A 113 -4.85 25.27 7.85
N ILE A 114 -5.21 24.05 7.44
CA ILE A 114 -5.79 23.05 8.35
C ILE A 114 -4.81 22.69 9.48
N ILE A 115 -3.51 22.56 9.15
CA ILE A 115 -2.47 22.25 10.14
C ILE A 115 -2.31 23.39 11.14
N LYS A 116 -2.20 24.65 10.68
CA LYS A 116 -2.14 25.83 11.54
C LYS A 116 -3.36 25.93 12.46
N GLN A 117 -4.56 25.70 11.93
CA GLN A 117 -5.80 25.72 12.72
C GLN A 117 -5.80 24.64 13.82
N LYS A 118 -5.40 23.40 13.50
CA LYS A 118 -5.32 22.32 14.49
C LYS A 118 -4.26 22.59 15.55
N MET A 119 -3.06 23.06 15.17
CA MET A 119 -2.01 23.43 16.11
C MET A 119 -2.44 24.58 17.04
N GLY A 120 -3.16 25.57 16.51
CA GLY A 120 -3.73 26.66 17.31
C GLY A 120 -4.74 26.17 18.35
N ARG A 121 -5.57 25.16 18.01
CA ARG A 121 -6.51 24.53 18.96
C ARG A 121 -5.79 23.74 20.05
N ILE A 122 -4.77 22.96 19.70
CA ILE A 122 -3.97 22.18 20.67
C ILE A 122 -3.25 23.12 21.65
N LYS A 123 -2.67 24.22 21.16
CA LYS A 123 -2.04 25.22 22.04
C LYS A 123 -3.05 25.87 22.98
N LYS A 124 -4.25 26.19 22.51
CA LYS A 124 -5.34 26.73 23.35
C LYS A 124 -5.83 25.73 24.40
N SER A 125 -5.91 24.44 24.07
CA SER A 125 -6.31 23.41 25.06
C SER A 125 -5.19 23.06 26.05
N ALA A 126 -3.92 23.24 25.67
CA ALA A 126 -2.77 22.96 26.54
C ALA A 126 -2.41 24.12 27.49
N PHE A 127 -2.79 25.36 27.14
CA PHE A 127 -2.53 26.57 27.94
C PHE A 127 -3.81 27.24 28.48
N GLY A 128 -4.96 26.58 28.36
CA GLY A 128 -6.25 27.03 28.87
C GLY A 128 -6.71 26.20 30.07
N ALA A 129 -6.03 26.35 31.20
CA ALA A 129 -6.51 26.01 32.54
C ALA A 129 -6.02 27.09 33.51
#